data_AF-A0A944IBP2-F1
#
_entry.id   AF-A0A944IBP2-F1
#
_cell.length_a   1.000
_cell.length_b   1.000
_cell.length_c   1.000
_cell.angle_alpha   90.00
_cell.angle_beta   90.00
_cell.angle_gamma   90.00
#
_symmetry.space_group_name_H-M   'P 1'
#
loop_
_entity.id
_entity.type
_entity.pdbx_description
1 polymer ?
#
loop_
_entity_poly.entity_id
_entity_poly.type
_entity_poly.pdbx_seq_one_letter_code
_entity_poly.pdbx_strand_id
1 'polypeptide(L)'
;MTSTDHLDESYADYMETAHGEPVAVEIKASTPIPIKERPTRVWSSGQVELGPERPQQIGSAHPSRVRLRVKNLNAAVVYLAPNPETCTPTSSYPLDTKETVEFTTRHPVYALGADFGAKVSVIAEHLDG
;
A
#
# COMPACT_ATOMS: atom_id res chain seq x y z
N MET A 1 73.11 18.37 1.76
CA MET A 1 72.42 19.67 1.76
C MET A 1 72.61 20.18 0.35
N THR A 2 71.61 20.22 -0.53
CA THR A 2 70.43 21.10 -0.46
C THR A 2 69.34 20.54 -1.39
N SER A 3 68.08 20.65 -0.98
CA SER A 3 66.87 20.27 -1.74
C SER A 3 66.88 20.82 -3.17
N THR A 4 66.48 19.99 -4.14
CA THR A 4 66.17 20.46 -5.50
C THR A 4 64.66 20.57 -5.61
N ASP A 5 64.19 21.81 -5.78
CA ASP A 5 62.81 22.18 -6.05
C ASP A 5 62.28 21.48 -7.31
N HIS A 6 61.08 20.93 -7.18
CA HIS A 6 60.17 20.70 -8.29
C HIS A 6 59.63 22.05 -8.77
N LEU A 7 59.61 22.29 -10.07
CA LEU A 7 58.43 22.74 -10.84
C LEU A 7 58.85 22.93 -12.30
N ASP A 8 58.33 22.05 -13.15
CA ASP A 8 58.47 22.06 -14.60
C ASP A 8 57.61 23.20 -15.16
N GLU A 9 58.26 24.11 -15.89
CA GLU A 9 57.64 25.28 -16.50
C GLU A 9 56.98 24.92 -17.83
N SER A 10 56.00 25.75 -18.22
CA SER A 10 55.42 25.88 -19.56
C SER A 10 54.31 24.88 -19.95
N TYR A 11 53.18 25.04 -19.25
CA TYR A 11 51.84 24.83 -19.83
C TYR A 11 51.69 25.76 -21.04
N ALA A 12 52.11 25.28 -22.21
CA ALA A 12 51.79 25.90 -23.49
C ALA A 12 50.47 25.33 -24.02
N ASP A 13 49.69 26.25 -24.60
CA ASP A 13 48.64 26.06 -25.59
C ASP A 13 47.39 25.28 -25.19
N TYR A 14 46.36 26.02 -24.74
CA TYR A 14 44.99 25.88 -25.28
C TYR A 14 44.25 27.21 -25.08
N MET A 15 44.63 28.24 -25.86
CA MET A 15 43.75 29.38 -26.11
C MET A 15 42.88 29.04 -27.33
N GLU A 16 41.77 28.34 -27.10
CA GLU A 16 40.73 28.17 -28.13
C GLU A 16 39.67 29.27 -27.95
N THR A 17 39.75 30.25 -28.82
CA THR A 17 38.85 31.39 -28.92
C THR A 17 37.47 30.93 -29.39
N ALA A 18 36.52 30.74 -28.46
CA ALA A 18 35.13 30.45 -28.81
C ALA A 18 34.41 31.71 -29.32
N HIS A 19 34.51 31.96 -30.62
CA HIS A 19 33.64 32.88 -31.34
C HIS A 19 32.33 32.17 -31.73
N GLY A 20 31.19 32.74 -31.32
CA GLY A 20 29.93 32.63 -32.07
C GLY A 20 29.06 31.38 -31.84
N GLU A 21 28.09 31.51 -30.93
CA GLU A 21 26.64 31.35 -31.12
C GLU A 21 25.98 31.19 -29.73
N PRO A 22 24.79 31.74 -29.48
CA PRO A 22 24.11 31.53 -28.20
C PRO A 22 23.80 30.05 -28.04
N VAL A 23 24.52 29.38 -27.14
CA VAL A 23 24.25 27.99 -26.78
C VAL A 23 22.88 27.95 -26.11
N ALA A 24 21.87 27.46 -26.83
CA ALA A 24 20.60 27.10 -26.25
C ALA A 24 20.84 25.90 -25.32
N VAL A 25 20.92 26.18 -24.02
CA VAL A 25 20.97 25.13 -23.00
C VAL A 25 19.59 24.50 -22.91
N GLU A 26 19.38 23.42 -23.66
CA GLU A 26 18.21 22.56 -23.49
C GLU A 26 18.39 21.79 -22.18
N ILE A 27 17.70 22.22 -21.12
CA ILE A 27 17.57 21.43 -19.90
C ILE A 27 16.66 20.25 -20.24
N LYS A 28 17.24 19.19 -20.79
CA LYS A 28 16.59 17.87 -20.82
C LYS A 28 16.50 17.39 -19.39
N ALA A 29 15.32 17.52 -18.79
CA ALA A 29 14.96 16.77 -17.58
C ALA A 29 15.07 15.28 -17.92
N SER A 30 16.24 14.69 -17.68
CA SER A 30 16.61 13.34 -18.12
C SER A 30 15.94 12.23 -17.31
N THR A 31 15.04 12.57 -16.40
CA THR A 31 14.13 11.63 -15.77
C THR A 31 12.92 12.41 -15.27
N PRO A 32 11.67 11.98 -15.55
CA PRO A 32 10.55 12.49 -14.79
C PRO A 32 10.88 12.24 -13.32
N ILE A 33 10.90 13.30 -12.49
CA ILE A 33 10.86 13.14 -11.05
C ILE A 33 9.61 12.28 -10.81
N PRO A 34 9.73 11.05 -10.29
CA PRO A 34 8.54 10.29 -9.97
C PRO A 34 7.83 11.11 -8.91
N ILE A 35 6.71 11.74 -9.29
CA ILE A 35 5.70 12.13 -8.34
C ILE A 35 5.40 10.81 -7.65
N LYS A 36 5.87 10.67 -6.40
CA LYS A 36 5.48 9.56 -5.55
C LYS A 36 4.01 9.85 -5.30
N GLU A 37 3.16 9.40 -6.22
CA GLU A 37 1.73 9.37 -6.06
C GLU A 37 1.53 8.62 -4.74
N ARG A 38 1.27 9.38 -3.68
CA ARG A 38 0.71 8.77 -2.47
C ARG A 38 -0.54 8.08 -2.99
N PRO A 39 -0.65 6.74 -2.87
CA PRO A 39 -1.78 6.04 -3.45
C PRO A 39 -3.03 6.74 -2.95
N THR A 40 -3.72 7.36 -3.90
CA THR A 40 -4.95 8.11 -3.73
C THR A 40 -5.85 7.27 -2.86
N ARG A 41 -6.01 7.65 -1.59
CA ARG A 41 -6.72 6.95 -0.51
C ARG A 41 -7.70 5.90 -1.06
N VAL A 42 -7.22 4.68 -1.32
CA VAL A 42 -8.03 3.67 -2.02
C VAL A 42 -8.99 3.10 -1.00
N TRP A 43 -10.20 3.65 -0.99
CA TRP A 43 -11.33 3.02 -0.32
C TRP A 43 -11.67 1.76 -1.13
N SER A 44 -11.35 0.59 -0.60
CA SER A 44 -12.01 -0.64 -1.06
C SER A 44 -13.24 -0.83 -0.20
N SER A 45 -14.35 -0.23 -0.64
CA SER A 45 -15.67 -0.54 -0.12
C SER A 45 -16.27 -1.66 -0.96
N GLY A 46 -16.69 -2.75 -0.32
CA GLY A 46 -17.29 -3.89 -1.00
C GLY A 46 -18.41 -4.52 -0.19
N GLN A 47 -19.25 -5.27 -0.88
CA GLN A 47 -20.18 -6.21 -0.27
C GLN A 47 -19.81 -7.62 -0.69
N VAL A 48 -19.88 -8.56 0.24
CA VAL A 48 -19.53 -9.97 0.01
C VAL A 48 -20.67 -10.84 0.48
N GLU A 49 -21.14 -11.75 -0.38
CA GLU A 49 -22.09 -12.80 -0.04
C GLU A 49 -21.33 -14.05 0.44
N LEU A 50 -21.67 -14.51 1.64
CA LEU A 50 -21.03 -15.59 2.36
C LEU A 50 -21.96 -16.80 2.43
N GLY A 51 -21.35 -17.97 2.52
CA GLY A 51 -22.01 -19.23 2.85
C GLY A 51 -21.33 -19.90 4.05
N PRO A 52 -21.91 -21.00 4.54
CA PRO A 52 -21.43 -21.72 5.72
C PRO A 52 -20.29 -22.71 5.43
N GLU A 53 -20.02 -23.00 4.16
CA GLU A 53 -19.10 -24.07 3.78
C GLU A 53 -17.64 -23.62 3.68
N ARG A 54 -17.41 -22.36 3.29
CA ARG A 54 -16.06 -21.87 3.02
C ARG A 54 -15.86 -20.42 3.43
N PRO A 55 -14.82 -20.15 4.23
CA PRO A 55 -14.41 -18.79 4.54
C PRO A 55 -14.00 -18.02 3.28
N GLN A 56 -14.45 -16.78 3.18
CA GLN A 56 -14.11 -15.88 2.08
C GLN A 56 -13.25 -14.73 2.60
N GLN A 57 -12.26 -14.34 1.82
CA GLN A 57 -11.41 -13.19 2.15
C GLN A 57 -12.19 -11.89 1.92
N ILE A 58 -12.36 -11.11 2.97
CA ILE A 58 -13.08 -9.83 2.95
C ILE A 58 -12.15 -8.62 3.09
N GLY A 59 -10.92 -8.83 3.55
CA GLY A 59 -9.87 -7.82 3.60
C GLY A 59 -8.54 -8.43 3.18
N SER A 60 -7.79 -7.72 2.33
CA SER A 60 -6.47 -8.16 1.89
C SER A 60 -5.37 -7.75 2.87
N ALA A 61 -4.30 -8.54 2.88
CA ALA A 61 -3.07 -8.16 3.56
C ALA A 61 -2.54 -6.85 2.99
N HIS A 62 -2.05 -5.95 3.84
CA HIS A 62 -1.48 -4.69 3.40
C HIS A 62 -0.21 -4.37 4.22
N PRO A 63 0.88 -3.89 3.58
CA PRO A 63 2.12 -3.59 4.27
C PRO A 63 1.99 -2.43 5.28
N SER A 64 1.13 -1.45 5.00
CA SER A 64 0.73 -0.43 5.98
C SER A 64 -0.47 -0.91 6.82
N ARG A 65 -0.62 -0.35 8.03
CA ARG A 65 -1.78 -0.67 8.87
C ARG A 65 -3.05 -0.18 8.18
N VAL A 66 -4.06 -1.04 8.12
CA VAL A 66 -5.39 -0.71 7.58
C VAL A 66 -6.38 -0.76 8.73
N ARG A 67 -7.21 0.28 8.83
CA ARG A 67 -8.44 0.23 9.64
C ARG A 67 -9.50 -0.45 8.78
N LEU A 68 -9.93 -1.63 9.21
CA LEU A 68 -11.02 -2.34 8.58
C LEU A 68 -12.29 -2.14 9.42
N ARG A 69 -13.34 -1.65 8.79
CA ARG A 69 -14.69 -1.62 9.32
C ARG A 69 -15.51 -2.69 8.62
N VAL A 70 -16.03 -3.64 9.38
CA VAL A 70 -16.89 -4.71 8.87
C VAL A 70 -18.26 -4.57 9.50
N LYS A 71 -19.30 -4.50 8.67
CA LYS A 71 -20.69 -4.43 9.09
C LYS A 71 -21.45 -5.66 8.61
N ASN A 72 -22.05 -6.39 9.54
CA ASN A 72 -22.96 -7.47 9.18
C ASN A 72 -24.27 -6.87 8.68
N LEU A 73 -24.67 -7.20 7.45
CA LEU A 73 -25.92 -6.70 6.85
C LEU A 73 -27.08 -7.70 7.02
N ASN A 74 -26.84 -8.88 7.59
CA ASN A 74 -27.85 -9.95 7.69
C ASN A 74 -28.57 -10.01 9.02
N ALA A 75 -29.55 -10.91 9.03
CA ALA A 75 -30.18 -11.49 10.19
C ALA A 75 -29.49 -12.77 10.73
N ALA A 76 -28.32 -13.16 10.19
CA ALA A 76 -27.52 -14.30 10.66
C ALA A 76 -26.14 -13.85 11.13
N VAL A 77 -25.53 -14.60 12.06
CA VAL A 77 -24.19 -14.33 12.58
C VAL A 77 -23.13 -14.54 11.50
N VAL A 78 -22.09 -13.72 11.50
CA VAL A 78 -20.92 -13.87 10.62
C VAL A 78 -19.68 -14.07 11.48
N TYR A 79 -18.85 -15.03 11.14
CA TYR A 79 -17.63 -15.35 11.88
C TYR A 79 -16.41 -14.75 11.18
N LEU A 80 -15.58 -14.00 11.92
CA LEU A 80 -14.40 -13.32 11.40
C LEU A 80 -13.11 -13.93 11.97
N ALA A 81 -12.11 -14.16 11.10
CA ALA A 81 -10.80 -14.65 11.52
C ALA A 81 -9.66 -14.15 10.60
N PRO A 82 -8.40 -14.11 11.09
CA PRO A 82 -7.26 -13.70 10.28
C PRO A 82 -6.72 -14.79 9.34
N ASN A 83 -7.17 -16.04 9.48
CA ASN A 83 -6.75 -17.19 8.68
C ASN A 83 -7.99 -18.01 8.28
N PRO A 84 -8.11 -18.49 7.03
CA PRO A 84 -9.23 -19.32 6.59
C PRO A 84 -9.35 -20.62 7.40
N GLU A 85 -8.26 -21.25 7.79
CA GLU A 85 -8.27 -22.53 8.52
C GLU A 85 -8.85 -22.39 9.93
N THR A 86 -8.68 -21.21 10.54
CA THR A 86 -9.22 -20.89 11.86
C THR A 86 -10.55 -20.16 11.78
N CYS A 87 -11.10 -19.93 10.58
CA CYS A 87 -12.36 -19.24 10.38
C CYS A 87 -13.52 -20.22 10.53
N THR A 88 -13.79 -20.65 11.76
CA THR A 88 -14.87 -21.57 12.13
C THR A 88 -15.78 -20.95 13.20
N PRO A 89 -17.00 -21.46 13.41
CA PRO A 89 -17.90 -20.95 14.46
C PRO A 89 -17.33 -20.98 15.89
N THR A 90 -16.38 -21.86 16.18
CA THR A 90 -15.82 -22.04 17.53
C THR A 90 -14.50 -21.29 17.77
N SER A 91 -13.80 -20.90 16.70
CA SER A 91 -12.46 -20.27 16.78
C SER A 91 -12.39 -18.87 16.16
N SER A 92 -13.53 -18.31 15.77
CA SER A 92 -13.63 -16.98 15.16
C SER A 92 -14.29 -15.97 16.09
N TYR A 93 -14.13 -14.69 15.77
CA TYR A 93 -14.94 -13.63 16.37
C TYR A 93 -16.35 -13.66 15.77
N PRO A 94 -17.41 -13.86 16.58
CA PRO A 94 -18.78 -13.74 16.09
C PRO A 94 -19.16 -12.26 15.92
N LEU A 95 -19.63 -11.91 14.73
CA LEU A 95 -20.21 -10.61 14.41
C LEU A 95 -21.72 -10.76 14.30
N ASP A 96 -22.44 -10.25 15.30
CA ASP A 96 -23.89 -10.41 15.42
C ASP A 96 -24.65 -9.62 14.35
N THR A 97 -25.94 -9.88 14.26
CA THR A 97 -26.82 -9.28 13.26
C THR A 97 -26.80 -7.76 13.36
N LYS A 98 -26.60 -7.06 12.24
CA LYS A 98 -26.51 -5.58 12.16
C LYS A 98 -25.36 -4.95 12.97
N GLU A 99 -24.49 -5.75 13.56
CA GLU A 99 -23.33 -5.26 14.29
C GLU A 99 -22.28 -4.70 13.31
N THR A 100 -21.51 -3.73 13.80
CA THR A 100 -20.33 -3.21 13.11
C THR A 100 -19.14 -3.34 14.02
N VAL A 101 -18.06 -3.93 13.51
CA VAL A 101 -16.79 -4.04 14.21
C VAL A 101 -15.72 -3.26 13.45
N GLU A 102 -14.82 -2.63 14.19
CA GLU A 102 -13.65 -1.96 13.65
C GLU A 102 -12.39 -2.53 14.29
N PHE A 103 -11.38 -2.80 13.46
CA PHE A 103 -10.09 -3.22 13.96
C PHE A 103 -8.97 -2.75 13.02
N THR A 104 -7.76 -2.68 13.57
CA THR A 104 -6.56 -2.33 12.81
C THR A 104 -5.74 -3.58 12.57
N THR A 105 -5.47 -3.90 11.31
CA THR A 105 -4.72 -5.10 10.95
C THR A 105 -3.80 -4.85 9.76
N ARG A 106 -2.77 -5.69 9.64
CA ARG A 106 -1.93 -5.86 8.43
C ARG A 106 -2.20 -7.21 7.74
N HIS A 107 -2.90 -8.10 8.43
CA HIS A 107 -3.21 -9.45 7.98
C HIS A 107 -4.49 -9.45 7.15
N PRO A 108 -4.65 -10.43 6.25
CA PRO A 108 -5.92 -10.64 5.59
C PRO A 108 -7.00 -10.99 6.62
N VAL A 109 -8.24 -10.75 6.25
CA VAL A 109 -9.42 -11.05 7.08
C VAL A 109 -10.34 -11.93 6.28
N TYR A 110 -10.77 -13.02 6.90
CA TYR A 110 -11.71 -13.97 6.36
C TYR A 110 -13.01 -13.90 7.13
N ALA A 111 -14.11 -14.14 6.42
CA ALA A 111 -15.45 -14.21 6.96
C ALA A 111 -16.14 -15.51 6.54
N LEU A 112 -16.91 -16.09 7.46
CA LEU A 112 -17.76 -17.26 7.23
C LEU A 112 -19.19 -16.91 7.65
N GLY A 113 -20.18 -17.18 6.81
CA GLY A 113 -21.58 -16.99 7.17
C GLY A 113 -22.06 -18.15 8.04
N ALA A 114 -22.90 -17.92 9.04
CA ALA A 114 -23.57 -19.01 9.75
C ALA A 114 -24.54 -19.79 8.83
N ASP A 115 -25.14 -19.09 7.86
CA ASP A 115 -26.08 -19.63 6.88
C ASP A 115 -25.75 -19.15 5.45
N PHE A 116 -26.41 -19.74 4.45
CA PHE A 116 -26.30 -19.30 3.06
C PHE A 116 -26.89 -17.90 2.85
N GLY A 117 -26.21 -17.08 2.04
CA GLY A 117 -26.68 -15.75 1.65
C GLY A 117 -26.33 -14.65 2.64
N ALA A 118 -25.41 -14.91 3.57
CA ALA A 118 -24.96 -13.92 4.55
C ALA A 118 -24.11 -12.81 3.88
N LYS A 119 -24.63 -11.59 3.78
CA LYS A 119 -23.96 -10.37 3.33
C LYS A 119 -23.20 -9.62 4.43
N VAL A 120 -21.96 -9.24 4.14
CA VAL A 120 -21.22 -8.24 4.92
C VAL A 120 -20.85 -7.06 4.03
N SER A 121 -20.84 -5.87 4.63
CA SER A 121 -20.21 -4.69 4.03
C SER A 121 -18.86 -4.46 4.68
N VAL A 122 -17.87 -4.19 3.86
CA VAL A 122 -16.50 -3.99 4.30
C VAL A 122 -16.02 -2.65 3.78
N ILE A 123 -15.43 -1.86 4.67
CA ILE A 123 -14.79 -0.60 4.35
C ILE A 123 -13.36 -0.69 4.90
N ALA A 124 -12.38 -0.74 4.00
CA ALA A 124 -10.98 -0.66 4.35
C ALA A 124 -10.47 0.78 4.17
N GLU A 125 -9.91 1.33 5.24
CA GLU A 125 -9.24 2.63 5.23
C GLU A 125 -7.76 2.45 5.56
N HIS A 126 -6.88 2.92 4.67
CA HIS A 126 -5.46 3.00 4.98
C HIS A 126 -5.21 4.01 6.10
N LEU A 127 -4.47 3.60 7.12
CA LEU A 127 -3.95 4.51 8.15
C LEU A 127 -2.55 4.90 7.72
N ASP A 128 -2.37 6.14 7.26
CA ASP A 128 -1.05 6.73 7.11
C ASP A 128 -0.45 6.91 8.51
N GLY A 129 0.70 6.26 8.75
CA GLY A 129 1.49 6.38 9.97
C GLY A 129 2.61 7.39 9.80
#